data_AF-A0A165ZXG0-F1
#
_entry.id   AF-A0A165ZXG0-F1
#
_cell.length_a   1.000
_cell.length_b   1.000
_cell.length_c   1.000
_cell.angle_alpha   90.00
_cell.angle_beta   90.00
_cell.angle_gamma   90.00
#
_symmetry.space_group_name_H-M   'P 1'
#
loop_
_entity.id
_entity.type
_entity.pdbx_description
1 polymer ?
#
loop_
_entity_poly.entity_id
_entity_poly.type
_entity_poly.pdbx_seq_one_letter_code
_entity_poly.pdbx_strand_id
1 'polypeptide(L)' 'MSSEFTKKRLVLSIIDFLNSSLADGTVKEDDKESLEVAVQCIGEAFGVDPSSPEASKLSIAPATLPSVLDLYL' A
#
# COMPACT_ATOMS: atom_id res chain seq x y z
N MET A 1 4.27 17.02 13.53
CA MET A 1 3.55 15.75 13.76
C MET A 1 2.55 15.38 12.65
N SER A 2 1.90 16.33 11.95
CA SER A 2 0.90 16.00 10.91
C SER A 2 1.45 15.24 9.67
N SER A 3 2.73 15.43 9.32
CA SER A 3 3.32 14.84 8.09
C SER A 3 3.60 13.34 8.16
N GLU A 4 3.96 12.79 9.33
CA GLU A 4 4.41 11.39 9.41
C GLU A 4 3.24 10.40 9.27
N PHE A 5 2.09 10.74 9.87
CA PHE A 5 0.86 9.98 9.72
C PHE A 5 0.37 9.94 8.27
N THR A 6 0.41 11.07 7.57
CA THR A 6 0.08 11.14 6.14
C THR A 6 1.04 10.30 5.29
N LYS A 7 2.35 10.33 5.60
CA LYS A 7 3.35 9.49 4.91
C LYS A 7 3.07 8.00 5.12
N LYS A 8 2.86 7.56 6.36
CA LYS A 8 2.54 6.16 6.68
C LYS A 8 1.23 5.70 6.03
N ARG A 9 0.22 6.58 5.98
CA ARG A 9 -1.05 6.33 5.27
C ARG A 9 -0.84 6.15 3.77
N LEU A 10 -0.02 7.00 3.15
CA LEU A 10 0.33 6.86 1.73
C LEU A 10 1.05 5.54 1.46
N VAL A 11 2.04 5.22 2.28
CA VAL A 11 2.81 3.97 2.15
C VAL A 11 1.92 2.74 2.29
N LEU A 12 1.03 2.71 3.29
CA LEU A 12 0.08 1.61 3.45
C LEU A 12 -0.83 1.49 2.21
N SER A 13 -1.30 2.61 1.67
CA SER A 13 -2.17 2.61 0.48
C SER A 13 -1.44 2.09 -0.78
N ILE A 14 -0.12 2.32 -0.89
CA ILE A 14 0.71 1.73 -1.95
C ILE A 14 0.85 0.23 -1.73
N ILE A 15 1.16 -0.21 -0.51
CA ILE A 15 1.28 -1.63 -0.16
C ILE A 15 -0.04 -2.37 -0.47
N ASP A 16 -1.18 -1.81 -0.06
CA ASP A 16 -2.51 -2.37 -0.33
C ASP A 16 -2.79 -2.48 -1.84
N PHE A 17 -2.38 -1.48 -2.63
CA PHE A 17 -2.49 -1.51 -4.08
C PHE A 17 -1.60 -2.61 -4.70
N LEU A 18 -0.35 -2.73 -4.27
CA LEU A 18 0.57 -3.76 -4.76
C LEU A 18 0.05 -5.16 -4.41
N ASN A 19 -0.41 -5.39 -3.18
CA ASN A 19 -1.02 -6.65 -2.75
C ASN A 19 -2.31 -6.97 -3.53
N SER A 20 -3.15 -5.96 -3.80
CA SER A 20 -4.33 -6.15 -4.65
C SER A 20 -3.95 -6.54 -6.06
N SER A 21 -2.92 -5.89 -6.63
CA SER A 21 -2.41 -6.17 -7.98
C SER A 21 -1.78 -7.56 -8.12
N LEU A 22 -1.21 -8.07 -7.01
CA LEU A 22 -0.73 -9.45 -6.91
C LEU A 22 -1.88 -10.46 -6.87
N ALA A 23 -2.97 -10.12 -6.16
CA ALA A 23 -4.13 -10.97 -5.98
C ALA A 23 -5.09 -11.01 -7.20
N ASP A 24 -5.28 -9.88 -7.88
CA ASP A 24 -6.18 -9.75 -9.03
C ASP A 24 -5.54 -10.14 -10.37
N GLY A 25 -4.21 -10.36 -10.38
CA GLY A 25 -3.47 -10.77 -11.58
C GLY A 25 -3.15 -9.62 -12.53
N THR A 26 -3.23 -8.36 -12.07
CA THR A 26 -2.80 -7.18 -12.84
C THR A 26 -1.31 -7.26 -13.20
N VAL A 27 -0.52 -7.95 -12.37
CA VAL A 27 0.92 -8.15 -12.60
C VAL A 27 1.23 -9.58 -13.07
N LYS A 28 2.22 -9.70 -13.96
CA LYS A 28 2.72 -10.99 -14.47
C LYS A 28 3.23 -11.87 -13.33
N GLU A 29 3.10 -13.18 -13.48
CA GLU A 29 3.58 -14.13 -12.47
C GLU A 29 5.08 -14.01 -12.20
N ASP A 30 5.89 -13.81 -13.24
CA ASP A 30 7.35 -13.63 -13.11
C ASP A 30 7.73 -12.40 -12.27
N ASP A 31 6.85 -11.41 -12.19
CA ASP A 31 7.07 -10.16 -11.46
C ASP A 31 6.51 -10.23 -10.01
N LYS A 32 5.76 -11.29 -9.64
CA LYS A 32 5.12 -11.41 -8.33
C LYS A 32 6.12 -11.43 -7.17
N GLU A 33 7.14 -12.29 -7.24
CA GLU A 33 8.19 -12.36 -6.21
C GLU A 33 8.90 -11.01 -6.05
N SER A 34 9.17 -10.33 -7.16
CA SER A 34 9.83 -9.01 -7.14
C SER A 34 8.96 -7.96 -6.43
N LEU A 35 7.64 -8.00 -6.65
CA LEU A 35 6.70 -7.11 -5.97
C LEU A 35 6.55 -7.42 -4.49
N GLU A 36 6.51 -8.69 -4.10
CA GLU A 36 6.44 -9.09 -2.69
C GLU A 36 7.66 -8.57 -1.91
N VAL A 37 8.86 -8.72 -2.49
CA VAL A 37 10.09 -8.14 -1.93
C VAL A 37 10.00 -6.62 -1.85
N ALA A 38 9.49 -5.96 -2.88
CA ALA A 38 9.33 -4.51 -2.88
C ALA A 38 8.38 -4.04 -1.77
N VAL A 39 7.25 -4.72 -1.56
CA VAL A 39 6.29 -4.44 -0.49
C VAL A 39 6.97 -4.53 0.89
N GLN A 40 7.76 -5.58 1.12
CA GLN A 40 8.51 -5.75 2.37
C GLN A 40 9.53 -4.62 2.56
N CYS A 41 10.36 -4.33 1.56
CA CYS A 41 11.36 -3.26 1.64
C CYS A 41 10.73 -1.89 1.90
N ILE A 42 9.59 -1.58 1.25
CA ILE A 42 8.86 -0.32 1.46
C ILE A 42 8.29 -0.26 2.88
N GLY A 43 7.67 -1.35 3.35
CA GLY A 43 7.12 -1.43 4.71
C GLY A 43 8.19 -1.18 5.78
N GLU A 44 9.34 -1.87 5.65
CA GLU A 44 10.48 -1.69 6.56
C GLU A 44 11.07 -0.29 6.51
N ALA A 45 11.29 0.27 5.31
CA ALA A 45 11.88 1.59 5.13
C ALA A 45 11.09 2.73 5.80
N PHE A 46 9.77 2.57 5.91
CA PHE A 46 8.87 3.57 6.50
C PHE A 46 8.28 3.14 7.85
N GLY A 47 8.65 1.97 8.38
CA GLY A 47 8.09 1.41 9.61
C GLY A 47 6.57 1.24 9.53
N VAL A 48 6.07 0.77 8.38
CA VAL A 48 4.66 0.49 8.13
C VAL A 48 4.50 -1.01 7.93
N ASP A 49 3.67 -1.61 8.77
CA ASP A 49 3.32 -3.02 8.65
C ASP A 49 1.81 -3.12 8.34
N PRO A 50 1.42 -3.66 7.17
CA PRO A 50 0.01 -3.86 6.82
C PRO A 50 -0.70 -4.87 7.73
N SER A 51 0.04 -5.74 8.42
CA SER A 51 -0.49 -6.72 9.38
C SER A 51 -0.62 -6.15 10.80
N SER A 52 -0.07 -4.96 11.05
CA SER A 52 -0.15 -4.32 12.37
C SER A 52 -1.58 -3.85 12.66
N PRO A 53 -2.05 -3.92 13.92
CA PRO A 53 -3.32 -3.33 14.33
C PRO A 53 -3.38 -1.80 14.10
N GLU A 54 -2.24 -1.15 13.91
CA GLU A 54 -2.18 0.28 13.57
C GLU A 54 -2.49 0.57 12.10
N ALA A 55 -2.40 -0.43 11.22
CA ALA A 55 -2.73 -0.29 9.79
C ALA A 55 -4.18 0.19 9.61
N SER A 56 -5.11 -0.27 10.44
CA SER A 56 -6.52 0.16 10.41
C SER A 56 -6.70 1.67 10.63
N LYS A 57 -5.81 2.32 11.40
CA LYS A 57 -5.85 3.78 11.63
C LYS A 57 -5.33 4.54 10.41
N LEU A 58 -4.36 3.94 9.72
CA LEU A 58 -3.74 4.50 8.53
C LEU A 58 -4.59 4.26 7.28
N SER A 59 -5.42 3.22 7.26
CA SER A 59 -6.28 2.85 6.14
C SER A 59 -7.24 3.97 5.74
N ILE A 60 -7.50 4.06 4.43
CA ILE A 60 -8.46 4.97 3.80
C ILE A 60 -9.72 4.24 3.31
N ALA A 61 -9.90 2.97 3.68
CA ALA A 61 -11.07 2.18 3.32
C ALA A 61 -12.37 2.91 3.70
N PRO A 62 -13.42 2.88 2.84
CA PRO A 62 -13.55 2.06 1.63
C PRO A 62 -12.88 2.63 0.37
N ALA A 63 -12.23 3.80 0.44
CA ALA A 63 -11.49 4.35 -0.69
C ALA A 63 -10.17 3.58 -0.89
N THR A 64 -9.74 3.46 -2.14
CA THR A 64 -8.44 2.88 -2.54
C THR A 64 -7.59 3.95 -3.23
N LEU A 65 -6.26 3.76 -3.25
CA LEU A 65 -5.35 4.70 -3.90
C LEU A 65 -5.75 5.02 -5.36
N PRO A 66 -6.14 4.03 -6.21
CA PRO A 66 -6.65 4.31 -7.55
C PRO A 66 -7.92 5.15 -7.56
N SER A 67 -8.92 4.81 -6.72
CA SER A 67 -10.19 5.57 -6.66
C SER A 67 -10.01 7.03 -6.24
N VAL A 68 -9.00 7.31 -5.40
CA VAL A 68 -8.65 8.68 -5.02
C VAL A 68 -8.00 9.40 -6.21
N LEU A 69 -7.10 8.75 -6.93
CA LEU A 69 -6.43 9.35 -8.10
C LEU A 69 -7.41 9.62 -9.25
N ASP A 70 -8.38 8.73 -9.49
CA ASP A 70 -9.43 8.91 -10.50
C ASP A 70 -10.32 10.13 -10.23
N LEU A 71 -10.44 10.60 -8.99
CA LEU A 71 -11.19 11.83 -8.67
C LEU A 71 -10.45 13.12 -9.03
N TYR A 72 -9.13 13.05 -9.23
CA TYR A 72 -8.28 14.20 -9.56
C TYR A 72 -7.77 14.19 -11.01
N LEU A 73 -8.09 13.14 -11.78
CA LEU A 73 -7.84 13.01 -13.23
C LEU A 73 -9.09 13.40 -14.03
#